data_AF-A0A0A6RP76-F1
#
_entry.id   AF-A0A0A6RP76-F1
#
_cell.length_a   1.000
_cell.length_b   1.000
_cell.length_c   1.000
_cell.angle_alpha   90.00
_cell.angle_beta   90.00
_cell.angle_gamma   90.00
#
_symmetry.space_group_name_H-M   'P 1'
#
loop_
_entity.id
_entity.type
_entity.pdbx_description
1 polymer ?
#
loop_
_entity_poly.entity_id
_entity_poly.type
_entity_poly.pdbx_seq_one_letter_code
_entity_poly.pdbx_strand_id
1 'polypeptide(L)'
;MLSTGEVEVLVTSLLDSEKYTIQMLKELYHLRWGIETLFSVLKERLKLDNFTGKTVVAVRQDFFAALFLVGLESILTQVAELHLFNKSSLNELRQSVNNMVSFNAIKNFMVELFYHPTPINSLMKVLNEWFITDPTYRKRLREVIRKKSSARVSLNYYKRIYKPCF
;
A
#
# COMPACT_ATOMS: atom_id res chain seq x y z
N MET A 1 -20.74 15.75 -3.86
CA MET A 1 -20.62 16.24 -2.47
C MET A 1 -20.05 15.12 -1.62
N LEU A 2 -19.06 15.41 -0.77
CA LEU A 2 -18.57 14.46 0.23
C LEU A 2 -19.63 14.25 1.32
N SER A 3 -19.52 13.17 2.09
CA SER A 3 -20.39 12.92 3.27
C SER A 3 -20.28 14.04 4.32
N THR A 4 -19.22 14.84 4.26
CA THR A 4 -18.97 16.03 5.09
C THR A 4 -19.68 17.29 4.58
N GLY A 5 -20.42 17.23 3.47
CA GLY A 5 -21.05 18.39 2.83
C GLY A 5 -20.10 19.23 1.97
N GLU A 6 -18.85 18.81 1.81
CA GLU A 6 -17.86 19.51 0.99
C GLU A 6 -18.04 19.24 -0.51
N VAL A 7 -17.74 20.26 -1.31
CA VAL A 7 -17.64 20.12 -2.77
C VAL A 7 -16.25 19.57 -3.10
N GLU A 8 -16.21 18.35 -3.62
CA GLU A 8 -15.02 17.76 -4.22
C GLU A 8 -15.14 17.94 -5.74
N VAL A 9 -14.10 18.50 -6.35
CA VAL A 9 -14.02 18.72 -7.80
C VAL A 9 -12.98 17.76 -8.38
N LEU A 10 -13.43 16.85 -9.24
CA LEU A 10 -12.57 15.95 -10.00
C LEU A 10 -12.52 16.43 -11.45
N VAL A 11 -11.31 16.63 -11.97
CA VAL A 11 -11.09 16.99 -13.37
C VAL A 11 -10.66 15.73 -14.12
N THR A 12 -11.34 15.40 -15.21
CA THR A 12 -11.09 14.18 -15.99
C THR A 12 -11.23 14.46 -17.49
N SER A 13 -10.50 13.69 -18.30
CA SER A 13 -10.65 13.67 -19.76
C SER A 13 -11.74 12.70 -20.24
N LEU A 14 -12.42 12.01 -19.30
CA LEU A 14 -13.55 11.14 -19.58
C LEU A 14 -14.82 11.99 -19.70
N LEU A 15 -15.29 12.22 -20.92
CA LEU A 15 -16.37 13.18 -21.22
C LEU A 15 -17.77 12.56 -21.31
N ASP A 16 -17.85 11.25 -21.50
CA ASP A 16 -19.13 10.53 -21.63
C ASP A 16 -19.76 10.28 -20.25
N SER A 17 -20.73 11.13 -19.90
CA SER A 17 -21.41 11.08 -18.60
C SER A 17 -22.39 9.91 -18.45
N GLU A 18 -22.84 9.30 -19.55
CA GLU A 18 -23.71 8.12 -19.49
C GLU A 18 -22.89 6.86 -19.21
N LYS A 19 -21.69 6.77 -19.80
CA LYS A 19 -20.76 5.65 -19.59
C LYS A 19 -19.96 5.77 -18.29
N TYR A 20 -19.56 6.98 -17.90
CA TYR A 20 -18.69 7.22 -16.74
C TYR A 20 -19.45 7.99 -15.67
N THR A 21 -20.13 7.24 -14.79
CA THR A 21 -20.91 7.84 -13.71
C THR A 21 -20.00 8.51 -12.66
N ILE A 22 -20.54 9.49 -11.94
CA ILE A 22 -19.85 10.18 -10.84
C ILE A 22 -19.36 9.19 -9.77
N GLN A 23 -20.14 8.14 -9.50
CA GLN A 23 -19.79 7.11 -8.52
C GLN A 23 -18.54 6.34 -8.95
N MET A 24 -18.44 5.96 -10.24
CA MET A 24 -17.24 5.30 -10.78
C MET A 24 -16.01 6.20 -10.71
N LEU A 25 -16.15 7.50 -11.03
CA LEU A 25 -15.04 8.45 -10.92
C LEU A 25 -14.56 8.62 -9.47
N LYS A 26 -15.49 8.62 -8.51
CA LYS A 26 -15.18 8.67 -7.08
C LYS A 26 -14.43 7.42 -6.62
N GLU A 27 -14.87 6.24 -7.04
CA GLU A 27 -14.20 4.97 -6.76
C GLU A 27 -12.80 4.92 -7.38
N LEU A 28 -12.67 5.34 -8.64
CA LEU A 28 -11.39 5.42 -9.32
C LEU A 28 -10.43 6.38 -8.61
N TYR A 29 -10.91 7.55 -8.19
CA TYR A 29 -10.10 8.50 -7.43
C TYR A 29 -9.71 7.96 -6.05
N HIS A 30 -10.58 7.18 -5.41
CA HIS A 30 -10.27 6.51 -4.14
C HIS A 30 -9.11 5.51 -4.30
N LEU A 31 -9.00 4.80 -5.42
CA LEU A 31 -7.88 3.86 -5.69
C LEU A 31 -6.51 4.55 -5.69
N ARG A 32 -6.45 5.87 -5.95
CA ARG A 32 -5.20 6.66 -5.85
C ARG A 32 -4.56 6.55 -4.47
N TRP A 33 -5.35 6.39 -3.41
CA TRP A 33 -4.85 6.25 -2.04
C TRP A 33 -3.96 5.02 -1.87
N GLY A 34 -4.19 3.97 -2.66
CA GLY A 34 -3.33 2.79 -2.70
C GLY A 34 -1.87 3.13 -3.02
N ILE A 35 -1.64 4.11 -3.91
CA ILE A 35 -0.30 4.57 -4.29
C ILE A 35 0.39 5.25 -3.10
N GLU A 36 -0.32 6.09 -2.34
CA GLU A 36 0.24 6.73 -1.15
C GLU A 36 0.62 5.71 -0.08
N THR A 37 -0.23 4.70 0.15
CA THR A 37 0.10 3.61 1.08
C THR A 37 1.30 2.79 0.63
N LEU A 38 1.45 2.56 -0.68
CA LEU A 38 2.62 1.89 -1.23
C LEU A 38 3.90 2.71 -0.98
N PHE A 39 3.85 4.03 -1.14
CA PHE A 39 5.00 4.88 -0.81
C PHE A 39 5.37 4.83 0.66
N SER A 40 4.41 4.78 1.58
CA SER A 40 4.70 4.58 3.01
C SER A 40 5.40 3.24 3.25
N VAL A 41 4.89 2.16 2.66
CA VAL A 41 5.51 0.82 2.76
C VAL A 41 6.93 0.82 2.20
N LEU A 42 7.16 1.44 1.02
CA LEU A 42 8.49 1.54 0.43
C LEU A 42 9.46 2.34 1.32
N LYS A 43 9.01 3.45 1.90
CA LYS A 43 9.82 4.26 2.82
C LYS A 43 10.16 3.51 4.10
N GLU A 44 9.24 2.74 4.65
CA GLU A 44 9.47 1.91 5.84
C GLU A 44 10.43 0.76 5.55
N ARG A 45 10.36 0.15 4.35
CA ARG A 45 11.24 -0.96 3.94
C ARG A 45 12.63 -0.51 3.58
N LEU A 46 12.73 0.53 2.76
CA LEU A 46 14.02 1.13 2.38
C LEU A 46 14.67 1.85 3.54
N LYS A 47 13.88 2.32 4.52
CA LYS A 47 14.29 3.25 5.58
C LYS A 47 15.17 4.32 4.97
N LEU A 48 14.60 5.36 4.36
CA LEU A 48 15.28 6.35 3.49
C LEU A 48 16.66 6.89 3.93
N ASP A 49 17.06 6.70 5.19
CA ASP A 49 18.37 7.00 5.75
C ASP A 49 19.40 5.84 5.63
N ASN A 50 19.03 4.68 5.12
CA ASN A 50 19.78 3.42 5.22
C ASN A 50 19.93 2.68 3.86
N PHE A 51 20.56 3.35 2.90
CA PHE A 51 21.04 2.72 1.67
C PHE A 51 22.28 1.87 1.93
N THR A 52 22.45 0.79 1.17
CA THR A 52 23.62 -0.10 1.22
C THR A 52 24.89 0.57 0.72
N GLY A 53 24.77 1.65 -0.06
CA GLY A 53 25.90 2.42 -0.56
C GLY A 53 25.56 3.87 -0.87
N LYS A 54 26.61 4.69 -1.05
CA LYS A 54 26.50 6.13 -1.33
C LYS A 54 26.48 6.46 -2.84
N THR A 55 26.69 5.47 -3.70
CA THR A 55 26.72 5.69 -5.15
C THR A 55 25.31 5.71 -5.71
N VAL A 56 25.10 6.44 -6.81
CA VAL A 56 23.81 6.47 -7.52
C VAL A 56 23.35 5.07 -7.92
N VAL A 57 24.29 4.19 -8.27
CA VAL A 57 24.00 2.80 -8.63
C VAL A 57 23.46 2.01 -7.44
N ALA A 58 24.11 2.10 -6.28
CA ALA A 58 23.66 1.41 -5.06
C ALA A 58 22.25 1.88 -4.65
N VAL A 59 22.00 3.19 -4.68
CA VAL A 59 20.68 3.77 -4.39
C VAL A 59 19.61 3.23 -5.35
N ARG A 60 19.92 3.17 -6.65
CA ARG A 60 18.99 2.61 -7.65
C ARG A 60 18.73 1.12 -7.41
N GLN A 61 19.77 0.35 -7.12
CA GLN A 61 19.65 -1.09 -6.86
C GLN A 61 18.76 -1.36 -5.64
N ASP A 62 19.00 -0.68 -4.52
CA ASP A 62 18.18 -0.82 -3.31
C ASP A 62 16.71 -0.48 -3.61
N PHE A 63 16.47 0.64 -4.30
CA PHE A 63 15.14 1.07 -4.67
C PHE A 63 14.39 0.04 -5.53
N PHE A 64 15.02 -0.43 -6.62
CA PHE A 64 14.39 -1.40 -7.52
C PHE A 64 14.24 -2.78 -6.86
N ALA A 65 15.16 -3.21 -6.02
CA ALA A 65 15.04 -4.44 -5.26
C ALA A 65 13.86 -4.39 -4.28
N ALA A 66 13.68 -3.28 -3.56
CA ALA A 66 12.54 -3.08 -2.68
C ALA A 66 11.21 -3.08 -3.44
N LEU A 67 11.14 -2.39 -4.58
CA LEU A 67 9.96 -2.37 -5.43
C LEU A 67 9.61 -3.77 -5.96
N PHE A 68 10.62 -4.51 -6.40
CA PHE A 68 10.46 -5.90 -6.84
C PHE A 68 9.93 -6.79 -5.72
N LEU A 69 10.51 -6.73 -4.52
CA LEU A 69 10.07 -7.51 -3.36
C LEU A 69 8.62 -7.20 -2.96
N VAL A 70 8.21 -5.93 -3.01
CA VAL A 70 6.81 -5.55 -2.74
C VAL A 70 5.87 -6.13 -3.79
N GLY A 71 6.25 -6.07 -5.07
CA GLY A 71 5.45 -6.67 -6.14
C GLY A 71 5.32 -8.18 -5.98
N LEU A 72 6.44 -8.86 -5.70
CA LEU A 72 6.47 -10.30 -5.46
C LEU A 72 5.60 -10.70 -4.28
N GLU A 73 5.71 -9.97 -3.16
CA GLU A 73 4.85 -10.18 -1.99
C GLU A 73 3.36 -10.04 -2.33
N SER A 74 2.97 -9.01 -3.08
CA SER A 74 1.57 -8.84 -3.49
C SER A 74 1.02 -10.04 -4.26
N ILE A 75 1.87 -10.73 -5.03
CA ILE A 75 1.49 -11.93 -5.77
C ILE A 75 1.42 -13.13 -4.83
N LEU A 76 2.48 -13.37 -4.03
CA LEU A 76 2.59 -14.57 -3.19
C LEU A 76 1.58 -14.61 -2.04
N THR A 77 1.14 -13.44 -1.57
CA THR A 77 0.18 -13.32 -0.46
C THR A 77 -1.29 -13.39 -0.90
N GLN A 78 -1.57 -13.36 -2.21
CA GLN A 78 -2.94 -13.24 -2.73
C GLN A 78 -3.86 -14.38 -2.25
N VAL A 79 -3.35 -15.62 -2.23
CA VAL A 79 -4.12 -16.80 -1.80
C VAL A 79 -4.46 -16.71 -0.30
N ALA A 80 -3.46 -16.38 0.53
CA ALA A 80 -3.66 -16.20 1.97
C ALA A 80 -4.61 -15.04 2.28
N GLU A 81 -4.49 -13.92 1.56
CA GLU A 81 -5.37 -12.76 1.72
C GLU A 81 -6.83 -13.11 1.35
N LEU A 82 -7.06 -13.88 0.29
CA LEU A 82 -8.39 -14.37 -0.08
C LEU A 82 -8.97 -15.29 1.01
N HIS A 83 -8.16 -16.19 1.55
CA HIS A 83 -8.58 -17.08 2.63
C HIS A 83 -8.97 -16.29 3.89
N LEU A 84 -8.14 -15.33 4.31
CA LEU A 84 -8.41 -14.45 5.45
C LEU A 84 -9.64 -13.56 5.22
N PHE A 85 -9.84 -13.08 4.00
CA PHE A 85 -11.02 -12.31 3.62
C PHE A 85 -12.30 -13.12 3.78
N ASN A 86 -12.32 -14.35 3.27
CA ASN A 86 -13.47 -15.24 3.38
C ASN A 86 -13.76 -15.62 4.85
N LYS A 87 -12.71 -15.95 5.61
CA LYS A 87 -12.80 -16.28 7.05
C LYS A 87 -13.36 -15.13 7.88
N SER A 88 -12.99 -13.90 7.55
CA SER A 88 -13.43 -12.69 8.27
C SER A 88 -14.59 -11.97 7.60
N SER A 89 -15.31 -12.62 6.66
CA SER A 89 -16.36 -12.04 5.82
C SER A 89 -17.54 -11.45 6.60
N LEU A 90 -17.84 -11.99 7.79
CA LEU A 90 -18.89 -11.50 8.70
C LEU A 90 -18.36 -10.64 9.86
N ASN A 91 -17.04 -10.56 10.03
CA ASN A 91 -16.43 -9.86 11.16
C ASN A 91 -16.39 -8.35 10.92
N GLU A 92 -16.55 -7.57 11.99
CA GLU A 92 -16.38 -6.11 11.97
C GLU A 92 -14.98 -5.70 11.51
N LEU A 93 -13.97 -6.44 12.00
CA LEU A 93 -12.58 -6.28 11.60
C LEU A 93 -12.23 -7.34 10.55
N ARG A 94 -11.78 -6.88 9.39
CA ARG A 94 -11.26 -7.72 8.32
C ARG A 94 -9.86 -8.20 8.70
N GLN A 95 -9.60 -9.49 8.50
CA GLN A 95 -8.25 -10.05 8.56
C GLN A 95 -7.52 -9.80 7.24
N SER A 96 -6.24 -9.46 7.33
CA SER A 96 -5.34 -9.27 6.21
C SER A 96 -3.95 -9.78 6.59
N VAL A 97 -3.19 -10.23 5.61
CA VAL A 97 -1.83 -10.74 5.82
C VAL A 97 -0.97 -9.68 6.50
N ASN A 98 -0.17 -10.12 7.48
CA ASN A 98 0.79 -9.25 8.13
C ASN A 98 1.97 -8.96 7.19
N ASN A 99 2.00 -7.76 6.61
CA ASN A 99 3.06 -7.31 5.70
C ASN A 99 4.48 -7.41 6.27
N MET A 100 4.67 -7.40 7.60
CA MET A 100 5.98 -7.60 8.21
C MET A 100 6.42 -9.07 8.13
N VAL A 101 5.49 -9.99 8.40
CA VAL A 101 5.71 -11.44 8.35
C VAL A 101 5.94 -11.88 6.92
N SER A 102 5.06 -11.48 5.99
CA SER A 102 5.18 -11.85 4.58
C SER A 102 6.45 -11.32 3.95
N PHE A 103 6.80 -10.06 4.19
CA PHE A 103 8.03 -9.49 3.68
C PHE A 103 9.27 -10.21 4.19
N ASN A 104 9.35 -10.48 5.50
CA ASN A 104 10.50 -11.17 6.08
C ASN A 104 10.62 -12.61 5.55
N ALA A 105 9.50 -13.35 5.46
CA ALA A 105 9.50 -14.70 4.92
C ALA A 105 9.96 -14.72 3.46
N ILE A 106 9.39 -13.88 2.60
CA ILE A 106 9.74 -13.83 1.17
C ILE A 106 11.20 -13.41 0.96
N LYS A 107 11.69 -12.46 1.77
CA LYS A 107 13.10 -12.05 1.74
C LYS A 107 14.02 -13.22 2.05
N ASN A 108 13.71 -14.02 3.06
CA ASN A 108 14.55 -15.15 3.47
C ASN A 108 14.49 -16.31 2.47
N PHE A 109 13.32 -16.54 1.85
CA PHE A 109 13.12 -17.60 0.87
C PHE A 109 13.34 -17.16 -0.59
N MET A 110 13.90 -15.97 -0.81
CA MET A 110 14.04 -15.42 -2.17
C MET A 110 14.89 -16.33 -3.05
N VAL A 111 15.99 -16.86 -2.52
CA VAL A 111 16.88 -17.75 -3.30
C VAL A 111 16.17 -19.06 -3.59
N GLU A 112 15.46 -19.61 -2.61
CA GLU A 112 14.71 -20.86 -2.74
C GLU A 112 13.55 -20.76 -3.73
N LEU A 113 12.89 -19.59 -3.79
CA LEU A 113 11.80 -19.33 -4.72
C LEU A 113 12.25 -19.35 -6.19
N PHE A 114 13.50 -18.97 -6.48
CA PHE A 114 13.98 -18.81 -7.87
C PHE A 114 15.04 -19.83 -8.30
N TYR A 115 15.84 -20.36 -7.38
CA TYR A 115 17.07 -21.09 -7.72
C TYR A 115 17.19 -22.49 -7.09
N HIS A 116 16.29 -22.87 -6.18
CA HIS A 116 16.42 -24.17 -5.50
C HIS A 116 15.68 -25.29 -6.26
N PRO A 117 16.22 -26.52 -6.31
CA PRO A 117 15.60 -27.65 -6.99
C PRO A 117 14.32 -28.19 -6.30
N THR A 118 13.91 -27.63 -5.17
CA THR A 118 12.71 -28.08 -4.47
C THR A 118 11.45 -27.67 -5.23
N PRO A 119 10.37 -28.47 -5.17
CA PRO A 119 9.12 -28.10 -5.80
C PRO A 119 8.57 -26.83 -5.15
N ILE A 120 8.45 -25.75 -5.92
CA ILE A 120 7.92 -24.46 -5.46
C ILE A 120 6.57 -24.59 -4.74
N ASN A 121 5.75 -25.56 -5.15
CA ASN A 121 4.45 -25.86 -4.56
C ASN A 121 4.53 -26.23 -3.07
N SER A 122 5.60 -26.93 -2.64
CA SER A 122 5.79 -27.29 -1.24
C SER A 122 6.11 -26.07 -0.39
N LEU A 123 7.04 -25.23 -0.87
CA LEU A 123 7.41 -23.97 -0.23
C LEU A 123 6.21 -23.01 -0.15
N MET A 124 5.43 -22.91 -1.22
CA MET A 124 4.23 -22.06 -1.26
C MET A 124 3.17 -22.50 -0.26
N LYS A 125 3.04 -23.80 0.04
CA LYS A 125 2.13 -24.26 1.10
C LYS A 125 2.59 -23.75 2.46
N VAL A 126 3.88 -23.94 2.78
CA VAL A 126 4.47 -23.48 4.04
C VAL A 126 4.32 -21.96 4.20
N LEU A 127 4.64 -21.18 3.17
CA LEU A 127 4.48 -19.73 3.20
C LEU A 127 3.03 -19.31 3.43
N ASN A 128 2.08 -19.94 2.73
CA ASN A 128 0.65 -19.63 2.93
C ASN A 128 0.18 -19.94 4.35
N GLU A 129 0.59 -21.06 4.94
CA GLU A 129 0.28 -21.40 6.33
C GLU A 129 0.78 -20.32 7.29
N TRP A 130 2.00 -19.85 7.10
CA TRP A 130 2.57 -18.78 7.93
C TRP A 130 1.82 -17.47 7.77
N PHE A 131 1.45 -17.10 6.54
CA PHE A 131 0.69 -15.87 6.26
C PHE A 131 -0.71 -15.88 6.88
N ILE A 132 -1.31 -17.06 7.06
CA ILE A 132 -2.63 -17.22 7.68
C ILE A 132 -2.54 -17.27 9.22
N THR A 133 -1.40 -17.71 9.77
CA THR A 133 -1.24 -17.97 11.21
C THR A 133 -1.33 -16.70 12.05
N ASP A 134 -0.66 -15.62 11.65
CA ASP A 134 -0.67 -14.34 12.38
C ASP A 134 -1.17 -13.19 11.49
N PRO A 135 -2.49 -13.05 11.30
CA PRO A 135 -3.06 -11.98 10.48
C PRO A 135 -3.14 -10.65 11.24
N THR A 136 -3.09 -9.56 10.49
CA THR A 136 -3.42 -8.22 10.99
C THR A 136 -4.90 -7.91 10.79
N TYR A 137 -5.44 -7.03 11.63
CA TYR A 137 -6.84 -6.63 11.59
C TYR A 137 -6.98 -5.20 11.05
N ARG A 138 -7.87 -5.03 10.07
CA ARG A 138 -8.18 -3.74 9.45
C ARG A 138 -9.69 -3.48 9.48
N LYS A 139 -10.09 -2.24 9.79
CA LYS A 139 -11.49 -1.82 9.74
C LYS A 139 -11.96 -1.76 8.27
N ARG A 140 -13.11 -2.35 7.96
CA ARG A 140 -13.65 -2.44 6.57
C ARG A 140 -13.90 -1.09 5.91
N LEU A 141 -14.52 -0.19 6.66
CA LEU A 141 -14.87 1.16 6.22
C LEU A 141 -14.18 2.15 7.15
N ARG A 142 -12.99 2.60 6.75
CA ARG A 142 -12.27 3.62 7.49
C ARG A 142 -12.65 4.99 6.95
N GLU A 143 -13.59 5.64 7.62
CA GLU A 143 -13.82 7.06 7.43
C GLU A 143 -12.68 7.84 8.09
N VAL A 144 -11.77 8.36 7.26
CA VAL A 144 -10.72 9.25 7.74
C VAL A 144 -11.27 10.67 7.73
N ILE A 145 -11.58 11.19 8.92
CA ILE A 145 -12.00 12.58 9.06
C ILE A 145 -10.85 13.47 8.59
N ARG A 146 -11.12 14.31 7.59
CA ARG A 146 -10.16 15.30 7.10
C ARG A 146 -9.94 16.34 8.21
N LYS A 147 -8.77 16.31 8.85
CA LYS A 147 -8.38 17.36 9.81
C LYS A 147 -8.17 18.66 9.04
N LYS A 148 -8.98 19.68 9.36
CA LYS A 148 -8.85 21.01 8.75
C LYS A 148 -7.87 21.87 9.53
N SER A 149 -6.92 22.48 8.82
CA SER A 149 -6.17 23.62 9.33
C SER A 149 -7.01 24.88 9.13
N SER A 150 -7.13 25.73 10.17
CA SER A 150 -7.83 27.00 10.02
C SER A 150 -7.12 27.90 9.01
N ALA A 151 -7.85 28.82 8.37
CA ALA A 151 -7.26 29.76 7.41
C ALA A 151 -6.05 30.51 8.00
N ARG A 152 -6.13 30.86 9.29
CA ARG A 152 -5.01 31.48 10.04
C ARG A 152 -3.80 30.56 10.15
N VAL A 153 -4.00 29.27 10.45
CA VAL A 153 -2.91 28.27 10.55
C VAL A 153 -2.25 28.07 9.19
N SER A 154 -3.06 27.88 8.14
CA SER A 154 -2.56 27.70 6.76
C SER A 154 -1.77 28.93 6.29
N LEU A 155 -2.31 30.13 6.51
CA LEU A 155 -1.66 31.39 6.11
C LEU A 155 -0.38 31.64 6.90
N ASN A 156 -0.33 31.26 8.18
CA ASN A 156 0.90 31.32 8.97
C ASN A 156 1.96 30.32 8.46
N TYR A 157 1.56 29.12 8.09
CA TYR A 157 2.45 28.12 7.48
C TYR A 157 3.09 28.69 6.21
N TYR A 158 2.29 29.19 5.26
CA TYR A 158 2.82 29.76 4.01
C TYR A 158 3.70 30.99 4.22
N LYS A 159 3.42 31.82 5.23
CA LYS A 159 4.20 33.03 5.50
C LYS A 159 5.51 32.78 6.25
N ARG A 160 5.55 31.77 7.14
CA ARG A 160 6.63 31.65 8.14
C ARG A 160 7.36 30.31 8.14
N ILE A 161 6.72 29.25 7.64
CA ILE A 161 7.26 27.87 7.74
C ILE A 161 7.62 27.35 6.35
N TYR A 162 6.73 27.54 5.38
CA TYR A 162 6.95 27.13 4.01
C TYR A 162 8.10 27.92 3.40
N LYS A 163 9.20 27.23 3.12
CA LYS A 163 10.33 27.76 2.37
C LYS A 163 10.28 27.11 1.00
N PRO A 164 9.93 27.84 -0.07
CA PRO A 164 9.99 27.29 -1.41
C PRO A 164 11.45 26.95 -1.72
N CYS A 165 11.72 25.68 -2.00
CA CYS A 165 13.00 25.27 -2.57
C CYS A 165 12.91 25.52 -4.08
N PHE A 166 13.73 26.45 -4.57
CA PHE A 166 13.97 26.66 -6.00
C PHE A 166 15.22 25.90 -6.43
#